data_AF-A0A7J4NZ78-F1
#
_entry.id   AF-A0A7J4NZ78-F1
#
_cell.length_a   1.000
_cell.length_b   1.000
_cell.length_c   1.000
_cell.angle_alpha   90.00
_cell.angle_beta   90.00
_cell.angle_gamma   90.00
#
_symmetry.space_group_name_H-M   'P 1'
#
loop_
_entity.id
_entity.type
_entity.pdbx_description
1 polymer ?
#
loop_
_entity_poly.entity_id
_entity_poly.type
_entity_poly.pdbx_seq_one_letter_code
_entity_poly.pdbx_strand_id
1 'polypeptide(L)'
;MNLLLIIGVGIGLVIAVSIASFVVINFDLVSYTATGSETYSSAGTPVGRALVVYSPGLSGAGKESAAKIAKALNGRGYAVDLAGVRSPASANAASYDVVVIGGPLYWGKMCPSVAEYMKNVAVRDGARLGVFGTTGTDKYMEADFATLSEQVTSSLSSSSNRLTIPIKLILTDKVDANCAEFVSTVLE
;
A
#
# COMPACT_ATOMS: atom_id res chain seq x y z
N MET A 1 -13.23 -33.14 35.92
CA MET A 1 -13.24 -31.82 35.24
C MET A 1 -14.65 -31.27 35.34
N ASN A 2 -14.84 -30.10 35.95
CA ASN A 2 -16.17 -29.59 36.30
C ASN A 2 -16.95 -29.22 35.02
N LEU A 3 -18.20 -29.66 34.90
CA LEU A 3 -19.05 -29.39 33.72
C LEU A 3 -19.16 -27.89 33.40
N LEU A 4 -19.22 -27.04 34.43
CA LEU A 4 -19.21 -25.58 34.31
C LEU A 4 -17.91 -25.05 33.68
N LEU A 5 -16.78 -25.70 33.94
CA LEU A 5 -15.48 -25.32 33.39
C LEU A 5 -15.40 -25.69 31.90
N ILE A 6 -15.96 -26.83 31.50
CA ILE A 6 -16.06 -27.24 30.08
C ILE A 6 -16.94 -26.26 29.30
N ILE A 7 -18.11 -25.89 29.85
CA ILE A 7 -19.02 -24.91 29.22
C ILE A 7 -18.35 -23.54 29.13
N GLY A 8 -17.69 -23.10 30.21
CA GLY A 8 -16.99 -21.82 30.24
C GLY A 8 -15.86 -21.73 29.21
N VAL A 9 -15.04 -22.78 29.10
CA VAL A 9 -13.98 -22.86 28.08
C VAL A 9 -14.58 -22.89 26.67
N GLY A 10 -15.65 -23.66 26.45
CA GLY A 10 -16.33 -23.73 25.16
C GLY A 10 -16.85 -22.37 24.69
N ILE A 11 -17.56 -21.64 25.57
CA ILE A 11 -18.07 -20.30 25.26
C ILE A 11 -16.92 -19.32 25.03
N GLY A 12 -15.90 -19.34 25.89
CA GLY A 12 -14.72 -18.48 25.75
C GLY A 12 -14.01 -18.66 24.40
N LEU A 13 -13.90 -19.91 23.93
CA LEU A 13 -13.25 -20.23 22.66
C LEU A 13 -14.09 -19.76 21.45
N VAL A 14 -15.42 -19.91 21.50
CA VAL A 14 -16.32 -19.39 20.46
C VAL A 14 -16.27 -17.87 20.37
N ILE A 15 -16.24 -17.17 21.51
CA ILE A 15 -16.11 -15.71 21.54
C ILE A 15 -14.76 -15.27 20.98
N ALA A 16 -13.66 -15.92 21.37
CA ALA A 16 -12.33 -15.61 20.87
C ALA A 16 -12.23 -15.77 19.34
N VAL A 17 -12.78 -16.87 18.79
CA VAL A 17 -12.81 -17.11 17.34
C VAL A 17 -13.67 -16.07 16.62
N SER A 18 -14.80 -15.68 17.21
CA SER A 18 -15.70 -14.68 16.62
C SER A 18 -15.05 -13.29 16.57
N ILE A 19 -14.36 -12.88 17.64
CA ILE A 19 -13.61 -11.62 17.68
C ILE A 19 -12.47 -11.65 16.67
N ALA A 20 -11.68 -12.73 16.61
CA ALA A 20 -10.60 -12.87 15.64
C ALA A 20 -11.11 -12.76 14.20
N SER A 21 -12.24 -13.42 13.90
CA SER A 21 -12.86 -13.38 12.57
C SER A 21 -13.36 -11.98 12.23
N PHE A 22 -14.02 -11.31 13.17
CA PHE A 22 -14.49 -9.93 13.00
C PHE A 22 -13.33 -8.98 12.72
N VAL A 23 -12.21 -9.12 13.44
CA VAL A 23 -11.01 -8.32 13.23
C VAL A 23 -10.44 -8.53 11.82
N VAL A 24 -10.23 -9.78 11.40
CA VAL A 24 -9.72 -10.10 10.05
C VAL A 24 -10.64 -9.55 8.95
N ILE A 25 -11.95 -9.73 9.11
CA ILE A 25 -12.95 -9.27 8.13
C ILE A 25 -12.92 -7.75 7.99
N ASN A 26 -12.85 -6.99 9.10
CA ASN A 26 -12.82 -5.53 9.04
C ASN A 26 -11.52 -4.96 8.45
N PHE A 27 -10.37 -5.61 8.70
CA PHE A 27 -9.10 -5.19 8.11
C PHE A 27 -9.09 -5.30 6.58
N ASP A 28 -9.68 -6.37 6.03
CA ASP A 28 -9.71 -6.58 4.59
C ASP A 28 -10.89 -5.84 3.93
N LEU A 29 -12.03 -5.68 4.59
CA LEU A 29 -13.21 -4.95 4.08
C LEU A 29 -12.90 -3.50 3.68
N VAL A 30 -12.14 -2.78 4.51
CA VAL A 30 -11.77 -1.39 4.22
C VAL A 30 -10.86 -1.31 2.98
N SER A 31 -10.04 -2.35 2.76
CA SER A 31 -9.25 -2.48 1.54
C SER A 31 -10.09 -2.91 0.34
N TYR A 32 -11.08 -3.78 0.54
CA TYR A 32 -11.99 -4.29 -0.50
C TYR A 32 -12.92 -3.22 -1.06
N THR A 33 -13.23 -2.20 -0.27
CA THR A 33 -14.06 -1.06 -0.67
C THR A 33 -13.24 0.12 -1.22
N ALA A 34 -11.92 -0.02 -1.37
CA ALA A 34 -11.03 1.00 -1.92
C ALA A 34 -11.19 1.13 -3.45
N THR A 35 -12.33 1.66 -3.89
CA THR A 35 -12.71 1.79 -5.31
C THR A 35 -12.58 3.21 -5.85
N GLY A 36 -12.43 4.20 -4.97
CA GLY A 36 -12.33 5.62 -5.34
C GLY A 36 -11.07 5.93 -6.15
N SER A 37 -11.15 6.97 -6.98
CA SER A 37 -10.03 7.48 -7.76
C SER A 37 -10.11 9.01 -7.90
N GLU A 38 -8.95 9.64 -8.02
CA GLU A 38 -8.78 11.08 -8.24
C GLU A 38 -7.69 11.30 -9.29
N THR A 39 -7.85 12.29 -10.17
CA THR A 39 -6.84 12.67 -11.16
C THR A 39 -6.34 14.08 -10.88
N TYR A 40 -5.03 14.23 -10.74
CA TYR A 40 -4.34 15.51 -10.62
C TYR A 40 -3.75 15.88 -11.97
N SER A 41 -4.33 16.91 -12.60
CA SER A 41 -3.81 17.47 -13.85
C SER A 41 -2.55 18.27 -13.58
N SER A 42 -1.59 18.22 -14.50
CA SER A 42 -0.45 19.14 -14.50
C SER A 42 -0.94 20.52 -14.97
N ALA A 43 -0.37 21.60 -14.42
CA ALA A 43 -0.69 22.97 -14.83
C ALA A 43 -0.21 23.31 -16.27
N GLY A 44 0.60 22.44 -16.88
CA GLY A 44 1.10 22.57 -18.26
C GLY A 44 1.26 21.20 -18.94
N THR A 45 2.09 21.12 -19.98
CA THR A 45 2.40 19.84 -20.65
C THR A 45 3.04 18.87 -19.65
N PRO A 46 2.42 17.71 -19.37
CA PRO A 46 2.97 16.75 -18.41
C PRO A 46 4.31 16.19 -18.89
N VAL A 47 5.26 16.02 -17.97
CA VAL A 47 6.53 15.33 -18.26
C VAL A 47 6.37 13.80 -18.37
N GLY A 48 5.22 13.30 -17.95
CA GLY A 48 4.83 11.89 -17.97
C GLY A 48 3.53 11.66 -17.20
N ARG A 49 3.10 10.40 -17.14
CA ARG A 49 1.96 9.94 -16.35
C ARG A 49 2.41 9.12 -15.16
N ALA A 50 1.81 9.37 -14.00
CA ALA A 50 2.04 8.57 -12.80
C ALA A 50 0.75 7.95 -12.27
N LEU A 51 0.84 6.74 -11.74
CA LEU A 51 -0.24 6.05 -11.04
C LEU A 51 0.18 5.82 -9.59
N VAL A 52 -0.66 6.20 -8.64
CA VAL A 52 -0.50 5.88 -7.21
C VAL A 52 -1.65 4.99 -6.79
N VAL A 53 -1.36 3.72 -6.53
CA VAL A 53 -2.34 2.71 -6.08
C VAL A 53 -2.24 2.53 -4.58
N TYR A 54 -3.38 2.59 -3.87
CA TYR A 54 -3.39 2.50 -2.42
C TYR A 54 -4.48 1.60 -1.84
N SER A 55 -4.20 1.00 -0.67
CA SER A 55 -5.25 0.67 0.28
C SER A 55 -5.33 1.75 1.37
N PRO A 56 -6.53 2.23 1.75
CA PRO A 56 -6.68 3.27 2.76
C PRO A 56 -6.21 2.83 4.15
N GLY A 57 -6.41 1.55 4.49
CA GLY A 57 -6.26 1.05 5.86
C GLY A 57 -7.33 1.57 6.82
N LEU A 58 -7.43 0.94 8.00
CA LEU A 58 -8.44 1.28 9.01
C LEU A 58 -8.42 2.75 9.44
N SER A 59 -7.23 3.35 9.59
CA SER A 59 -7.08 4.74 10.02
C SER A 59 -7.12 5.74 8.86
N GLY A 60 -7.09 5.28 7.61
CA GLY A 60 -6.93 6.14 6.43
C GLY A 60 -5.48 6.57 6.14
N ALA A 61 -4.50 6.17 6.96
CA ALA A 61 -3.09 6.56 6.78
C ALA A 61 -2.51 6.17 5.41
N GLY A 62 -2.94 5.04 4.85
CA GLY A 62 -2.53 4.61 3.51
C GLY A 62 -3.05 5.54 2.42
N LYS A 63 -4.30 6.01 2.54
CA LYS A 63 -4.90 6.99 1.63
C LYS A 63 -4.23 8.35 1.74
N GLU A 64 -3.99 8.80 2.96
CA GLU A 64 -3.32 10.08 3.21
C GLU A 64 -1.91 10.09 2.61
N SER A 65 -1.13 9.06 2.88
CA SER A 65 0.23 8.91 2.33
C SER A 65 0.22 8.87 0.81
N ALA A 66 -0.69 8.10 0.21
CA ALA A 66 -0.86 8.02 -1.23
C ALA A 66 -1.23 9.38 -1.86
N ALA A 67 -2.14 10.13 -1.24
CA ALA A 67 -2.51 11.46 -1.71
C ALA A 67 -1.33 12.45 -1.64
N LYS A 68 -0.50 12.37 -0.61
CA LYS A 68 0.71 13.20 -0.48
C LYS A 68 1.77 12.83 -1.52
N ILE A 69 1.98 11.53 -1.77
CA ILE A 69 2.84 11.05 -2.86
C ILE A 69 2.33 11.53 -4.22
N ALA A 70 1.03 11.40 -4.48
CA ALA A 70 0.42 11.83 -5.73
C ALA A 70 0.58 13.34 -5.97
N LYS A 71 0.38 14.16 -4.93
CA LYS A 71 0.63 15.61 -4.98
C LYS A 71 2.10 15.94 -5.20
N ALA A 72 3.02 15.23 -4.55
CA ALA A 72 4.45 15.44 -4.75
C ALA A 72 4.88 15.08 -6.19
N LEU A 73 4.38 13.99 -6.76
CA LEU A 73 4.59 13.63 -8.17
C LEU A 73 4.01 14.68 -9.12
N ASN A 74 2.79 15.18 -8.84
CA ASN A 74 2.18 16.24 -9.64
C ASN A 74 2.99 17.54 -9.58
N GLY A 75 3.52 17.90 -8.40
CA GLY A 75 4.45 19.02 -8.23
C GLY A 75 5.77 18.86 -8.98
N ARG A 76 6.13 17.64 -9.40
CA ARG A 76 7.26 17.34 -10.30
C ARG A 76 6.86 17.34 -11.78
N GLY A 77 5.64 17.73 -12.11
CA GLY A 77 5.15 17.91 -13.49
C GLY A 77 4.42 16.71 -14.10
N TYR A 78 4.16 15.65 -13.32
CA TYR A 78 3.42 14.48 -13.81
C TYR A 78 1.90 14.73 -13.80
N ALA A 79 1.19 14.15 -14.78
CA ALA A 79 -0.24 13.93 -14.67
C ALA A 79 -0.46 12.67 -13.83
N VAL A 80 -1.17 12.79 -12.70
CA VAL A 80 -1.19 11.73 -11.69
C VAL A 80 -2.60 11.20 -11.47
N ASP A 81 -2.75 9.89 -11.59
CA ASP A 81 -3.96 9.17 -11.19
C ASP A 81 -3.73 8.54 -9.81
N LEU A 82 -4.53 8.92 -8.82
CA LEU A 82 -4.58 8.32 -7.49
C LEU A 82 -5.75 7.34 -7.45
N ALA A 83 -5.49 6.06 -7.23
CA ALA A 83 -6.50 5.02 -7.33
C ALA A 83 -6.48 4.12 -6.09
N GLY A 84 -7.66 3.84 -5.54
CA GLY A 84 -7.80 2.73 -4.60
C GLY A 84 -7.47 1.39 -5.28
N VAL A 85 -6.96 0.43 -4.52
CA VAL A 85 -6.46 -0.84 -5.07
C VAL A 85 -7.51 -1.65 -5.83
N ARG A 86 -8.81 -1.47 -5.52
CA ARG A 86 -9.93 -2.10 -6.23
C ARG A 86 -10.62 -1.16 -7.24
N SER A 87 -10.05 0.02 -7.49
CA SER A 87 -10.56 0.96 -8.49
C SER A 87 -10.27 0.45 -9.90
N PRO A 88 -11.19 0.60 -10.88
CA PRO A 88 -10.87 0.35 -12.29
C PRO A 88 -9.66 1.16 -12.79
N ALA A 89 -9.41 2.34 -12.20
CA ALA A 89 -8.26 3.18 -12.54
C ALA A 89 -6.91 2.53 -12.19
N SER A 90 -6.88 1.57 -11.25
CA SER A 90 -5.65 0.84 -10.89
C SER A 90 -5.30 -0.28 -11.89
N ALA A 91 -6.21 -0.67 -12.78
CA ALA A 91 -6.05 -1.88 -13.60
C ALA A 91 -4.96 -1.76 -14.70
N ASN A 92 -4.71 -0.56 -15.22
CA ASN A 92 -3.83 -0.35 -16.38
C ASN A 92 -2.51 0.35 -16.04
N ALA A 93 -1.74 -0.21 -15.10
CA ALA A 93 -0.45 0.31 -14.68
C ALA A 93 0.60 0.39 -15.81
N ALA A 94 0.48 -0.45 -16.85
CA ALA A 94 1.37 -0.44 -18.01
C ALA A 94 1.28 0.83 -18.88
N SER A 95 0.26 1.68 -18.68
CA SER A 95 0.13 2.96 -19.41
C SER A 95 0.86 4.14 -18.75
N TYR A 96 1.55 3.90 -17.63
CA TYR A 96 2.19 4.94 -16.82
C TYR A 96 3.71 4.85 -16.88
N ASP A 97 4.37 6.00 -16.69
CA ASP A 97 5.82 6.13 -16.63
C ASP A 97 6.33 5.93 -15.20
N VAL A 98 5.49 6.20 -14.22
CA VAL A 98 5.75 6.00 -12.79
C VAL A 98 4.56 5.28 -12.16
N VAL A 99 4.82 4.20 -11.44
CA VAL A 99 3.81 3.46 -10.68
C VAL A 99 4.27 3.41 -9.22
N VAL A 100 3.42 3.85 -8.31
CA VAL A 100 3.64 3.74 -6.87
C VAL A 100 2.52 2.89 -6.28
N ILE A 101 2.88 1.91 -5.46
CA ILE A 101 1.93 0.98 -4.86
C ILE A 101 2.13 0.97 -3.35
N GLY A 102 1.07 1.02 -2.56
CA GLY A 102 1.25 0.89 -1.12
C GLY A 102 0.02 0.87 -0.27
N GLY A 103 0.23 0.78 1.02
CA GLY A 103 -0.84 0.63 1.99
C GLY A 103 -0.32 0.36 3.40
N PRO A 104 -1.22 0.07 4.34
CA PRO A 104 -0.83 -0.23 5.70
C PRO A 104 -0.05 -1.53 5.81
N LEU A 105 0.94 -1.52 6.71
CA LEU A 105 1.55 -2.74 7.22
C LEU A 105 0.80 -3.22 8.47
N TYR A 106 0.42 -4.49 8.47
CA TYR A 106 -0.16 -5.17 9.61
C TYR A 106 0.74 -6.33 9.98
N TRP A 107 1.30 -6.27 11.20
CA TRP A 107 2.28 -7.24 11.69
C TRP A 107 3.47 -7.44 10.72
N GLY A 108 4.03 -6.33 10.25
CA GLY A 108 5.17 -6.30 9.31
C GLY A 108 4.84 -6.71 7.87
N LYS A 109 3.58 -7.04 7.56
CA LYS A 109 3.17 -7.48 6.23
C LYS A 109 2.28 -6.46 5.54
N MET A 110 2.45 -6.36 4.22
CA MET A 110 1.56 -5.55 3.39
C MET A 110 0.14 -6.10 3.50
N CYS A 111 -0.86 -5.21 3.52
CA CYS A 111 -2.24 -5.68 3.55
C CYS A 111 -2.56 -6.59 2.33
N PRO A 112 -3.43 -7.61 2.50
CA PRO A 112 -3.63 -8.65 1.50
C PRO A 112 -3.99 -8.13 0.11
N SER A 113 -4.87 -7.12 0.01
CA SER A 113 -5.30 -6.55 -1.27
C SER A 113 -4.15 -5.90 -2.06
N VAL A 114 -3.23 -5.21 -1.38
CA VAL A 114 -2.08 -4.59 -2.03
C VAL A 114 -1.03 -5.64 -2.37
N ALA A 115 -0.83 -6.64 -1.50
CA ALA A 115 0.02 -7.79 -1.80
C ALA A 115 -0.48 -8.57 -3.04
N GLU A 116 -1.79 -8.77 -3.16
CA GLU A 116 -2.42 -9.38 -4.34
C GLU A 116 -2.24 -8.50 -5.58
N TYR A 117 -2.43 -7.19 -5.46
CA TYR A 117 -2.21 -6.26 -6.56
C TYR A 117 -0.76 -6.29 -7.05
N MET A 118 0.23 -6.26 -6.14
CA MET A 118 1.65 -6.35 -6.50
C MET A 118 2.00 -7.63 -7.27
N LYS A 119 1.35 -8.76 -6.98
CA LYS A 119 1.60 -10.02 -7.71
C LYS A 119 1.08 -10.01 -9.15
N ASN A 120 0.05 -9.22 -9.42
CA ASN A 120 -0.69 -9.23 -10.68
C ASN A 120 -0.44 -7.99 -11.55
N VAL A 121 0.16 -6.94 -10.99
CA VAL A 121 0.37 -5.68 -11.70
C VAL A 121 1.41 -5.87 -12.82
N ALA A 122 1.01 -5.53 -14.03
CA ALA A 122 1.91 -5.39 -15.16
C ALA A 122 2.35 -3.93 -15.27
N VAL A 123 3.66 -3.71 -15.13
CA VAL A 123 4.28 -2.39 -15.29
C VAL A 123 5.04 -2.40 -16.61
N ARG A 124 5.04 -1.26 -17.32
CA ARG A 124 5.74 -1.11 -18.60
C ARG A 124 7.25 -1.22 -18.41
N ASP A 125 7.93 -1.82 -19.37
CA ASP A 125 9.39 -1.81 -19.42
C ASP A 125 9.94 -0.37 -19.37
N GLY A 126 10.89 -0.13 -18.45
CA GLY A 126 11.49 1.17 -18.22
C GLY A 126 10.62 2.17 -17.45
N ALA A 127 9.43 1.78 -16.99
CA ALA A 127 8.70 2.59 -16.01
C ALA A 127 9.33 2.48 -14.62
N ARG A 128 9.25 3.56 -13.85
CA ARG A 128 9.72 3.60 -12.47
C ARG A 128 8.66 3.00 -11.57
N LEU A 129 9.08 2.13 -10.65
CA LEU A 129 8.19 1.45 -9.72
C LEU A 129 8.65 1.69 -8.29
N GLY A 130 7.77 2.18 -7.43
CA GLY A 130 8.04 2.36 -5.99
C GLY A 130 6.99 1.69 -5.12
N VAL A 131 7.38 1.24 -3.93
CA VAL A 131 6.48 0.67 -2.93
C VAL A 131 6.55 1.42 -1.61
N PHE A 132 5.40 1.74 -1.01
CA PHE A 132 5.35 2.30 0.34
C PHE A 132 4.52 1.46 1.30
N GLY A 133 4.94 1.40 2.56
CA GLY A 133 4.17 0.82 3.66
C GLY A 133 3.91 1.87 4.74
N THR A 134 2.71 1.96 5.29
CA THR A 134 2.44 2.86 6.44
C THR A 134 2.53 2.10 7.75
N THR A 135 3.24 2.65 8.73
CA THR A 135 3.35 2.10 10.09
C THR A 135 3.12 3.19 11.13
N GLY A 136 2.52 2.81 12.27
CA GLY A 136 2.20 3.72 13.36
C GLY A 136 3.33 3.88 14.39
N THR A 137 4.44 3.14 14.26
CA THR A 137 5.54 3.16 15.22
C THR A 137 6.88 2.93 14.53
N ASP A 138 7.92 3.59 15.05
CA ASP A 138 9.30 3.42 14.62
C ASP A 138 9.95 2.14 15.19
N LYS A 139 9.41 1.62 16.30
CA LYS A 139 9.95 0.49 17.07
C LYS A 139 10.24 -0.76 16.24
N TYR A 140 9.46 -1.02 15.20
CA TYR A 140 9.57 -2.23 14.38
C TYR A 140 10.03 -1.94 12.94
N MET A 141 10.46 -0.72 12.63
CA MET A 141 10.74 -0.30 11.25
C MET A 141 11.76 -1.18 10.54
N GLU A 142 12.84 -1.59 11.21
CA GLU A 142 13.86 -2.43 10.58
C GLU A 142 13.31 -3.80 10.17
N ALA A 143 12.57 -4.45 11.08
CA ALA A 143 11.95 -5.75 10.83
C ALA A 143 10.82 -5.66 9.81
N ASP A 144 9.98 -4.63 9.90
CA ASP A 144 8.90 -4.35 8.96
C ASP A 144 9.46 -4.06 7.56
N PHE A 145 10.57 -3.32 7.47
CA PHE A 145 11.21 -2.99 6.21
C PHE A 145 11.82 -4.23 5.56
N ALA A 146 12.50 -5.08 6.33
CA ALA A 146 13.03 -6.35 5.84
C ALA A 146 11.91 -7.25 5.28
N THR A 147 10.82 -7.38 6.03
CA THR A 147 9.66 -8.20 5.65
C THR A 147 8.96 -7.63 4.41
N LEU A 148 8.81 -6.31 4.31
CA LEU A 148 8.25 -5.65 3.13
C LEU A 148 9.16 -5.84 1.90
N SER A 149 10.48 -5.70 2.08
CA SER A 149 11.45 -5.85 0.99
C SER A 149 11.46 -7.25 0.40
N GLU A 150 11.32 -8.27 1.23
CA GLU A 150 11.16 -9.66 0.78
C GLU A 150 9.84 -9.84 -0.01
N GLN A 151 8.73 -9.26 0.47
CA GLN A 151 7.44 -9.31 -0.22
C GLN A 151 7.48 -8.61 -1.59
N VAL A 152 8.11 -7.44 -1.66
CA VAL A 152 8.26 -6.66 -2.90
C VAL A 152 9.10 -7.46 -3.89
N THR A 153 10.25 -7.98 -3.45
CA THR A 153 11.13 -8.79 -4.31
C THR A 153 10.37 -10.02 -4.82
N SER A 154 9.72 -10.79 -3.96
CA SER A 154 9.00 -12.01 -4.36
C SER A 154 7.79 -11.75 -5.27
N SER A 155 7.11 -10.62 -5.10
CA SER A 155 5.88 -10.31 -5.87
C SER A 155 6.17 -9.63 -7.21
N LEU A 156 7.25 -8.84 -7.31
CA LEU A 156 7.54 -7.98 -8.46
C LEU A 156 8.78 -8.39 -9.26
N SER A 157 9.43 -9.52 -8.92
CA SER A 157 10.59 -10.06 -9.65
C SER A 157 10.33 -10.30 -11.13
N SER A 158 9.08 -10.58 -11.52
CA SER A 158 8.70 -10.87 -12.91
C SER A 158 8.45 -9.61 -13.75
N SER A 159 8.17 -8.47 -13.10
CA SER A 159 7.69 -7.24 -13.74
C SER A 159 8.77 -6.15 -13.86
N SER A 160 9.93 -6.33 -13.24
CA SER A 160 11.03 -5.38 -13.34
C SER A 160 12.35 -6.10 -13.61
N ASN A 161 12.70 -6.24 -14.88
CA ASN A 161 14.04 -6.64 -15.26
C ASN A 161 15.02 -5.53 -14.86
N ARG A 162 15.71 -5.74 -13.72
CA ARG A 162 17.00 -5.12 -13.31
C ARG A 162 17.02 -3.77 -12.58
N LEU A 163 15.94 -3.30 -11.96
CA LEU A 163 15.99 -2.11 -11.10
C LEU A 163 15.63 -2.44 -9.65
N THR A 164 16.45 -1.93 -8.72
CA THR A 164 16.11 -1.90 -7.29
C THR A 164 14.85 -1.07 -7.12
N ILE A 165 13.75 -1.71 -6.72
CA ILE A 165 12.47 -1.03 -6.46
C ILE A 165 12.63 -0.21 -5.18
N PRO A 166 12.49 1.13 -5.20
CA PRO A 166 12.52 1.94 -3.99
C PRO A 166 11.39 1.55 -3.06
N ILE A 167 11.72 1.32 -1.78
CA ILE A 167 10.78 0.96 -0.73
C ILE A 167 10.89 1.98 0.39
N LYS A 168 9.75 2.49 0.90
CA LYS A 168 9.73 3.38 2.08
C LYS A 168 8.67 2.97 3.08
N LEU A 169 9.04 2.98 4.36
CA LEU A 169 8.07 2.97 5.45
C LEU A 169 7.73 4.40 5.85
N ILE A 170 6.45 4.73 5.82
CA ILE A 170 5.91 6.03 6.15
C ILE A 170 5.33 5.97 7.56
N LEU A 171 5.99 6.69 8.47
CA LEU A 171 5.48 6.93 9.80
C LEU A 171 4.34 7.96 9.75
N THR A 172 3.25 7.68 10.45
CA THR A 172 2.04 8.50 10.45
C THR A 172 2.22 9.89 11.04
N ASP A 173 3.27 10.14 11.81
CA ASP A 173 3.62 11.45 12.38
C ASP A 173 4.62 12.26 11.49
N LYS A 174 5.15 11.64 10.43
CA LYS A 174 6.16 12.22 9.52
C LYS A 174 5.78 12.07 8.05
N VAL A 175 4.49 12.03 7.75
CA VAL A 175 3.97 11.72 6.40
C VAL A 175 4.53 12.67 5.34
N ASP A 176 4.53 13.99 5.57
CA ASP A 176 4.96 14.96 4.56
C ASP A 176 6.42 14.79 4.13
N ALA A 177 7.35 14.70 5.09
CA ALA A 177 8.76 14.55 4.81
C ALA A 177 9.07 13.20 4.15
N ASN A 178 8.49 12.11 4.68
CA ASN A 178 8.71 10.76 4.16
C ASN A 178 8.19 10.59 2.73
N CYS A 179 7.01 11.16 2.41
CA CYS A 179 6.43 11.08 1.07
C CYS A 179 7.26 11.86 0.05
N ALA A 180 7.75 13.05 0.40
CA ALA A 180 8.57 13.86 -0.49
C ALA A 180 9.93 13.21 -0.79
N GLU A 181 10.60 12.69 0.24
CA GLU A 181 11.86 11.94 0.11
C GLU A 181 11.66 10.70 -0.76
N PHE A 182 10.60 9.94 -0.51
CA PHE A 182 10.28 8.75 -1.28
C PHE A 182 10.06 9.04 -2.76
N VAL A 183 9.32 10.11 -3.09
CA VAL A 183 9.12 10.52 -4.49
C VAL A 183 10.45 10.89 -5.15
N SER A 184 11.36 11.55 -4.44
CA SER A 184 12.70 11.81 -4.97
C SER A 184 13.42 10.51 -5.32
N THR A 185 13.45 9.52 -4.41
CA THR A 185 14.08 8.22 -4.68
C THR A 185 13.42 7.44 -5.82
N VAL A 186 12.10 7.54 -6.00
CA VAL A 186 11.39 6.88 -7.11
C VAL A 186 11.72 7.50 -8.47
N LEU A 187 12.11 8.78 -8.50
CA LEU A 187 12.36 9.53 -9.73
C LEU A 187 13.84 9.61 -10.13
N GLU A 188 14.75 9.12 -9.29
CA GLU A 188 16.17 8.92 -9.61
C GLU A 188 16.33 7.76 -10.62
#